data_AF-A0A7C1QCM8-F1
#
_entry.id   AF-A0A7C1QCM8-F1
#
_cell.length_a   1.000
_cell.length_b   1.000
_cell.length_c   1.000
_cell.angle_alpha   90.00
_cell.angle_beta   90.00
_cell.angle_gamma   90.00
#
_symmetry.space_group_name_H-M   'P 1'
#
loop_
_entity.id
_entity.type
_entity.pdbx_description
1 polymer ?
#
loop_
_entity_poly.entity_id
_entity_poly.type
_entity_poly.pdbx_seq_one_letter_code
_entity_poly.pdbx_strand_id
1 'polypeptide(L)'
;MDRNSETWSIEQQCPQCGGPVILADTDRILSCSYCRVRLFISTRDYFKYILPPADQSPEELIFTPYWRFKGIIFSSSVVKTEHRITDSTISASEHSLFPISLGVRPQAVRLKFLSPELKHHFFLPERPFREVLPDMEKRRNHAESLSLKQQGSILNTGQEAPLHRAFIGETTNLIYLPLSIDGDRFYDTVSKSLLCKIPGDMSLRFVKMKDWGVKFIPTLCPDCGWDMTGETDSLVLLCRNCDSAWKASYHGLEKVRYSVIHTKDAGALYLP
;
A
#
# COMPACT_ATOMS: atom_id res chain seq x y z
N MET A 1 11.45 -20.02 -9.05
CA MET A 1 11.04 -18.67 -9.49
C MET A 1 11.17 -17.77 -8.29
N ASP A 2 12.37 -17.19 -8.14
CA ASP A 2 12.75 -16.45 -6.95
C ASP A 2 11.92 -15.16 -6.84
N ARG A 3 11.07 -15.10 -5.82
CA ARG A 3 10.33 -13.90 -5.40
C ARG A 3 11.32 -12.92 -4.79
N ASN A 4 12.10 -12.25 -5.62
CA ASN A 4 12.94 -11.13 -5.17
C ASN A 4 12.27 -9.78 -5.49
N SER A 5 10.94 -9.68 -5.27
CA SER A 5 10.33 -8.37 -5.07
C SER A 5 10.62 -7.98 -3.64
N GLU A 6 11.52 -7.03 -3.43
CA GLU A 6 11.83 -6.43 -2.13
C GLU A 6 10.53 -6.11 -1.41
N THR A 7 10.17 -6.96 -0.45
CA THR A 7 8.87 -6.91 0.21
C THR A 7 8.94 -5.80 1.25
N TRP A 8 8.05 -4.81 1.13
CA TRP A 8 8.00 -3.73 2.10
C TRP A 8 7.53 -4.31 3.42
N SER A 9 8.27 -4.01 4.48
CA SER A 9 7.99 -4.56 5.80
C SER A 9 7.36 -3.51 6.68
N ILE A 10 6.36 -3.95 7.45
CA ILE A 10 5.61 -3.12 8.39
C ILE A 10 5.94 -3.60 9.78
N GLU A 11 6.45 -2.70 10.61
CA GLU A 11 6.64 -2.91 12.03
C GLU A 11 5.31 -2.64 12.77
N GLN A 12 4.86 -3.64 13.52
CA GLN A 12 3.65 -3.56 14.33
C GLN A 12 3.89 -4.24 15.68
N GLN A 13 3.41 -3.65 16.76
CA GLN A 13 3.35 -4.34 18.04
C GLN A 13 2.06 -5.18 18.11
N CYS A 14 2.17 -6.38 18.67
CA CYS A 14 1.01 -7.20 18.95
C CYS A 14 0.09 -6.46 19.93
N PRO A 15 -1.17 -6.17 19.56
CA PRO A 15 -2.06 -5.41 20.43
C PRO A 15 -2.49 -6.18 21.69
N GLN A 16 -2.22 -7.49 21.76
CA GLN A 16 -2.52 -8.31 22.94
C GLN A 16 -1.37 -8.35 23.96
N CYS A 17 -0.12 -8.49 23.52
CA CYS A 17 1.02 -8.68 24.42
C CYS A 17 2.18 -7.68 24.26
N GLY A 18 2.09 -6.75 23.31
CA GLY A 18 3.17 -5.80 22.98
C GLY A 18 4.36 -6.41 22.22
N GLY A 19 4.38 -7.73 21.99
CA GLY A 19 5.46 -8.40 21.29
C GLY A 19 5.64 -7.89 19.85
N PRO A 20 6.88 -7.75 19.36
CA PRO A 20 7.15 -7.24 18.02
C PRO A 20 6.66 -8.20 16.93
N VAL A 21 6.02 -7.67 15.90
CA VAL A 21 5.58 -8.40 14.70
C VAL A 21 6.01 -7.61 13.46
N ILE A 22 6.60 -8.33 12.51
CA ILE A 22 6.91 -7.78 11.18
C ILE A 22 5.94 -8.40 10.18
N LEU A 23 5.25 -7.53 9.45
CA LEU A 23 4.26 -7.90 8.45
C LEU A 23 4.77 -7.56 7.06
N ALA A 24 4.38 -8.35 6.06
CA ALA A 24 4.40 -7.94 4.67
C ALA A 24 3.24 -6.97 4.39
N ASP A 25 3.33 -6.14 3.35
CA ASP A 25 2.28 -5.19 2.98
C ASP A 25 0.98 -5.83 2.48
N THR A 26 1.08 -7.08 2.04
CA THR A 26 -0.04 -7.94 1.66
C THR A 26 -0.70 -8.61 2.86
N ASP A 27 -0.03 -8.66 4.02
CA ASP A 27 -0.59 -9.34 5.18
C ASP A 27 -1.88 -8.65 5.64
N ARG A 28 -2.86 -9.50 5.92
CA ARG A 28 -4.18 -9.22 6.49
C ARG A 28 -4.35 -9.92 7.83
N ILE A 29 -3.46 -10.85 8.20
CA ILE A 29 -3.47 -11.53 9.49
C ILE A 29 -2.14 -11.31 10.20
N LEU A 30 -2.21 -10.65 11.36
CA LEU A 30 -1.11 -10.59 12.31
C LEU A 30 -1.05 -11.91 13.08
N SER A 31 0.10 -12.58 13.04
CA SER A 31 0.37 -13.78 13.85
C SER A 31 1.52 -13.50 14.82
N CYS A 32 1.24 -13.49 16.12
CA CYS A 32 2.24 -13.19 17.14
C CYS A 32 2.96 -14.45 17.60
N SER A 33 4.30 -14.50 17.49
CA SER A 33 5.09 -15.64 17.98
C SER A 33 5.16 -15.73 19.52
N TYR A 34 4.90 -14.63 20.23
CA TYR A 34 5.01 -14.56 21.70
C TYR A 34 3.76 -15.08 22.39
N CYS A 35 2.59 -14.48 22.13
CA CYS A 35 1.32 -14.90 22.74
C CYS A 35 0.49 -15.82 21.85
N ARG A 36 0.95 -16.14 20.63
CA ARG A 36 0.29 -17.00 19.65
C ARG A 36 -1.07 -16.51 19.16
N VAL A 37 -1.46 -15.28 19.50
CA VAL A 37 -2.68 -14.69 18.95
C VAL A 37 -2.57 -14.52 17.44
N ARG A 38 -3.69 -14.77 16.77
CA ARG A 38 -3.91 -14.42 15.37
C ARG A 38 -5.03 -13.39 15.29
N LEU A 39 -4.73 -12.27 14.63
CA LEU A 39 -5.64 -11.13 14.54
C LEU A 39 -5.76 -10.69 13.09
N PHE A 40 -6.98 -10.63 12.58
CA PHE A 40 -7.24 -10.03 11.28
C PHE A 40 -7.09 -8.50 11.38
N ILE A 41 -6.37 -7.92 10.43
CA ILE A 41 -6.10 -6.49 10.32
C ILE A 41 -7.12 -5.89 9.34
N SER A 42 -7.98 -5.01 9.84
CA SER A 42 -9.02 -4.36 9.05
C SER A 42 -8.81 -2.85 9.00
N THR A 43 -9.16 -2.26 7.85
CA THR A 43 -9.19 -0.80 7.62
C THR A 43 -10.49 -0.47 6.89
N ARG A 44 -10.87 0.82 6.89
CA ARG A 44 -12.10 1.28 6.23
C ARG A 44 -11.98 1.24 4.70
N ASP A 45 -10.88 1.76 4.17
CA ASP A 45 -10.69 1.97 2.73
C ASP A 45 -9.42 1.28 2.22
N TYR A 46 -8.26 1.75 2.66
CA TYR A 46 -6.93 1.26 2.30
C TYR A 46 -6.01 1.36 3.51
N PHE A 47 -4.82 0.77 3.48
CA PHE A 47 -3.87 0.99 4.56
C PHE A 47 -3.14 2.31 4.37
N LYS A 48 -2.99 3.07 5.47
CA LYS A 48 -2.12 4.25 5.52
C LYS A 48 -0.93 3.94 6.40
N TYR A 49 0.25 4.23 5.88
CA TYR A 49 1.53 4.01 6.55
C TYR A 49 2.30 5.32 6.70
N ILE A 50 3.25 5.33 7.62
CA ILE A 50 4.30 6.34 7.70
C ILE A 50 5.66 5.68 7.46
N LEU A 51 6.57 6.42 6.82
CA LEU A 51 7.99 6.17 7.00
C LEU A 51 8.38 6.73 8.37
N PRO A 52 9.00 5.96 9.27
CA PRO A 52 9.47 6.52 10.53
C PRO A 52 10.64 7.49 10.26
N PRO A 53 10.70 8.64 10.96
CA PRO A 53 11.86 9.51 10.91
C PRO A 53 13.09 8.78 11.46
N ALA A 54 14.27 9.12 10.96
CA ALA A 54 15.52 8.44 11.32
C ALA A 54 16.01 8.75 12.74
N ASP A 55 15.59 9.89 13.31
CA ASP A 55 15.89 10.28 14.69
C ASP A 55 14.59 10.30 15.52
N GLN A 56 14.70 10.19 16.86
CA GLN A 56 13.56 10.45 17.74
C GLN A 56 13.14 11.92 17.53
N SER A 57 11.93 12.08 16.99
CA SER A 57 11.53 13.23 16.16
C SER A 57 11.66 14.61 16.83
N PRO A 58 11.78 15.69 16.01
CA PRO A 58 11.41 17.05 16.38
C PRO A 58 9.97 17.15 16.94
N GLU A 59 9.66 18.20 17.70
CA GLU A 59 8.34 18.41 18.34
C GLU A 59 7.17 18.37 17.33
N GLU A 60 7.37 18.87 16.10
CA GLU A 60 6.34 18.89 15.06
C GLU A 60 6.90 18.51 13.67
N LEU A 61 6.13 17.74 12.89
CA LEU A 61 6.49 17.23 11.57
C LEU A 61 5.36 17.47 10.56
N ILE A 62 5.73 17.55 9.29
CA ILE A 62 4.81 17.60 8.16
C ILE A 62 4.85 16.27 7.42
N PHE A 63 3.70 15.63 7.28
CA PHE A 63 3.53 14.38 6.55
C PHE A 63 2.98 14.66 5.15
N THR A 64 3.78 14.37 4.13
CA THR A 64 3.37 14.51 2.73
C THR A 64 2.93 13.15 2.15
N PRO A 65 1.76 13.07 1.48
CA PRO A 65 1.16 11.81 1.06
C PRO A 65 1.68 11.29 -0.28
N TYR A 66 1.85 9.98 -0.37
CA TYR A 66 2.24 9.24 -1.57
C TYR A 66 1.38 8.01 -1.76
N TRP A 67 0.80 7.82 -2.94
CA TRP A 67 0.18 6.56 -3.30
C TRP A 67 1.24 5.54 -3.68
N ARG A 68 1.16 4.34 -3.11
CA ARG A 68 1.82 3.14 -3.63
C ARG A 68 0.80 2.26 -4.32
N PHE A 69 1.14 1.81 -5.52
CA PHE A 69 0.39 0.81 -6.25
C PHE A 69 1.31 -0.35 -6.64
N LYS A 70 0.92 -1.56 -6.22
CA LYS A 70 1.54 -2.83 -6.61
C LYS A 70 0.50 -3.66 -7.33
N GLY A 71 0.84 -4.16 -8.52
CA GLY A 71 -0.08 -4.98 -9.31
C GLY A 71 0.38 -5.19 -10.74
N ILE A 72 -0.55 -5.57 -11.60
CA ILE A 72 -0.32 -5.81 -13.02
C ILE A 72 -1.10 -4.79 -13.82
N ILE A 73 -0.40 -4.14 -14.75
CA ILE A 73 -0.99 -3.28 -15.76
C ILE A 73 -1.15 -4.11 -17.03
N PHE A 74 -2.37 -4.23 -17.52
CA PHE A 74 -2.67 -4.77 -18.84
C PHE A 74 -2.86 -3.62 -19.82
N SER A 75 -2.21 -3.71 -20.98
CA SER A 75 -2.37 -2.77 -22.09
C SER A 75 -2.81 -3.55 -23.31
N SER A 76 -3.95 -3.18 -23.88
CA SER A 76 -4.50 -3.81 -25.08
C SER A 76 -4.40 -2.84 -26.25
N SER A 77 -3.79 -3.29 -27.34
CA SER A 77 -3.80 -2.63 -28.65
C SER A 77 -4.58 -3.47 -29.66
N VAL A 78 -4.67 -3.00 -30.90
CA VAL A 78 -5.34 -3.75 -31.99
C VAL A 78 -4.70 -5.12 -32.20
N VAL A 79 -3.40 -5.25 -31.93
CA VAL A 79 -2.59 -6.42 -32.35
C VAL A 79 -2.21 -7.32 -31.16
N LYS A 80 -2.14 -6.78 -29.94
CA LYS A 80 -1.67 -7.55 -28.79
C LYS A 80 -2.22 -7.04 -27.46
N THR A 81 -2.25 -7.95 -26.49
CA THR A 81 -2.38 -7.61 -25.07
C THR A 81 -1.04 -7.84 -24.39
N GLU A 82 -0.49 -6.79 -23.80
CA GLU A 82 0.74 -6.83 -23.02
C GLU A 82 0.41 -6.65 -21.55
N HIS A 83 1.23 -7.25 -20.69
CA HIS A 83 1.12 -7.06 -19.26
C HIS A 83 2.48 -6.70 -18.66
N ARG A 84 2.45 -5.90 -17.60
CA ARG A 84 3.66 -5.57 -16.84
C ARG A 84 3.35 -5.51 -15.35
N ILE A 85 4.18 -6.16 -14.55
CA ILE A 85 4.18 -6.01 -13.10
C ILE A 85 4.72 -4.62 -12.77
N THR A 86 4.03 -3.92 -11.87
CA THR A 86 4.41 -2.60 -11.40
C THR A 86 4.36 -2.58 -9.88
N ASP A 87 5.37 -1.96 -9.29
CA ASP A 87 5.37 -1.52 -7.89
C ASP A 87 5.93 -0.10 -7.92
N SER A 88 5.10 0.88 -7.60
CA SER A 88 5.46 2.29 -7.83
C SER A 88 4.80 3.19 -6.82
N THR A 89 5.52 4.27 -6.49
CA THR A 89 4.98 5.38 -5.70
C THR A 89 4.86 6.64 -6.51
N ILE A 90 3.86 7.44 -6.18
CA ILE A 90 3.63 8.74 -6.77
C ILE A 90 3.11 9.71 -5.72
N SER A 91 3.59 10.95 -5.77
CA SER A 91 3.11 12.02 -4.90
C SER A 91 1.59 12.18 -5.06
N ALA A 92 0.90 12.19 -3.93
CA ALA A 92 -0.52 12.53 -3.83
C ALA A 92 -0.71 13.98 -3.39
N SER A 93 0.36 14.78 -3.33
CA SER A 93 0.28 16.20 -3.00
C SER A 93 -0.06 17.04 -4.23
N GLU A 94 -0.73 18.17 -4.03
CA GLU A 94 -0.93 19.21 -5.06
C GLU A 94 0.33 20.04 -5.30
N HIS A 95 1.29 19.99 -4.36
CA HIS A 95 2.51 20.78 -4.45
C HIS A 95 3.58 20.04 -5.25
N SER A 96 4.08 20.69 -6.31
CA SER A 96 5.21 20.21 -7.13
C SER A 96 6.57 20.32 -6.42
N LEU A 97 6.61 20.93 -5.23
CA LEU A 97 7.82 21.15 -4.44
C LEU A 97 8.42 19.86 -3.87
N PHE A 98 7.58 18.83 -3.67
CA PHE A 98 7.99 17.56 -3.07
C PHE A 98 8.44 16.57 -4.13
N PRO A 99 9.30 15.59 -3.76
CA PRO A 99 9.69 14.52 -4.67
C PRO A 99 8.47 13.86 -5.31
N ILE A 100 8.55 13.56 -6.60
CA ILE A 100 7.46 12.96 -7.35
C ILE A 100 7.17 11.49 -6.93
N SER A 101 8.12 10.81 -6.29
CA SER A 101 7.98 9.47 -5.74
C SER A 101 8.83 9.29 -4.48
N LEU A 102 8.59 8.23 -3.71
CA LEU A 102 9.39 7.91 -2.52
C LEU A 102 10.79 7.37 -2.87
N GLY A 103 11.00 6.93 -4.11
CA GLY A 103 12.25 6.29 -4.52
C GLY A 103 12.51 5.02 -3.71
N VAL A 104 13.74 4.88 -3.21
CA VAL A 104 14.20 3.71 -2.43
C VAL A 104 13.95 3.83 -0.91
N ARG A 105 13.41 4.95 -0.43
CA ARG A 105 13.21 5.18 1.02
C ARG A 105 12.44 4.06 1.73
N PRO A 106 11.36 3.49 1.16
CA PRO A 106 10.63 2.42 1.82
C PRO A 106 11.43 1.11 1.97
N GLN A 107 12.56 0.96 1.27
CA GLN A 107 13.47 -0.18 1.43
C GLN A 107 14.46 0.04 2.58
N ALA A 108 14.70 1.30 2.99
CA ALA A 108 15.66 1.64 4.04
C ALA A 108 15.09 1.56 5.45
N VAL A 109 13.76 1.59 5.59
CA VAL A 109 13.07 1.62 6.89
C VAL A 109 11.87 0.69 6.90
N ARG A 110 11.49 0.23 8.09
CA ARG A 110 10.24 -0.50 8.30
C ARG A 110 9.10 0.51 8.43
N LEU A 111 8.07 0.36 7.61
CA LEU A 111 6.88 1.20 7.67
C LEU A 111 6.14 0.97 8.98
N LYS A 112 5.37 1.95 9.43
CA LYS A 112 4.44 1.80 10.56
C LYS A 112 3.03 2.15 10.12
N PHE A 113 2.03 1.47 10.68
CA PHE A 113 0.65 1.92 10.51
C PHE A 113 0.50 3.33 11.05
N LEU A 114 -0.29 4.13 10.36
CA LEU A 114 -0.64 5.46 10.81
C LEU A 114 -1.49 5.37 12.08
N SER A 115 -0.93 5.85 13.19
CA SER A 115 -1.54 5.80 14.52
C SER A 115 -2.28 7.09 14.87
N PRO A 116 -3.40 7.03 15.62
CA PRO A 116 -4.04 8.20 16.23
C PRO A 116 -3.12 9.03 17.13
N GLU A 117 -2.01 8.49 17.64
CA GLU A 117 -1.03 9.22 18.45
C GLU A 117 -0.31 10.31 17.64
N LEU A 118 -0.30 10.21 16.31
CA LEU A 118 0.32 11.19 15.42
C LEU A 118 -0.56 12.42 15.16
N LYS A 119 -1.71 12.55 15.86
CA LYS A 119 -2.65 13.68 15.70
C LYS A 119 -2.06 15.06 15.98
N HIS A 120 -0.91 15.12 16.66
CA HIS A 120 -0.19 16.35 16.96
C HIS A 120 0.59 16.91 15.75
N HIS A 121 0.77 16.11 14.70
CA HIS A 121 1.50 16.50 13.51
C HIS A 121 0.60 17.05 12.39
N PHE A 122 1.23 17.62 11.37
CA PHE A 122 0.56 18.22 10.24
C PHE A 122 0.52 17.26 9.05
N PHE A 123 -0.64 17.09 8.43
CA PHE A 123 -0.80 16.22 7.26
C PHE A 123 -1.23 17.05 6.06
N LEU A 124 -0.52 16.90 4.94
CA LEU A 124 -0.97 17.47 3.69
C LEU A 124 -2.14 16.65 3.12
N PRO A 125 -3.13 17.29 2.48
CA PRO A 125 -4.24 16.58 1.85
C PRO A 125 -3.75 15.67 0.73
N GLU A 126 -4.32 14.47 0.64
CA GLU A 126 -4.13 13.59 -0.50
C GLU A 126 -5.07 13.93 -1.67
N ARG A 127 -4.54 13.92 -2.89
CA ARG A 127 -5.31 13.76 -4.12
C ARG A 127 -5.84 12.32 -4.18
N PRO A 128 -7.13 12.09 -4.46
CA PRO A 128 -7.68 10.74 -4.61
C PRO A 128 -6.91 9.88 -5.63
N PHE A 129 -6.74 8.58 -5.37
CA PHE A 129 -5.94 7.70 -6.23
C PHE A 129 -6.36 7.75 -7.71
N ARG A 130 -7.66 7.80 -7.99
CA ARG A 130 -8.22 7.91 -9.35
C ARG A 130 -7.73 9.13 -10.13
N GLU A 131 -7.37 10.22 -9.43
CA GLU A 131 -6.91 11.46 -10.05
C GLU A 131 -5.40 11.44 -10.28
N VAL A 132 -4.67 10.59 -9.55
CA VAL A 132 -3.22 10.43 -9.66
C VAL A 132 -2.86 9.31 -10.66
N LEU A 133 -3.76 8.35 -10.88
CA LEU A 133 -3.57 7.25 -11.83
C LEU A 133 -3.17 7.73 -13.25
N PRO A 134 -3.78 8.77 -13.84
CA PRO A 134 -3.35 9.28 -15.15
C PRO A 134 -1.92 9.84 -15.13
N ASP A 135 -1.47 10.43 -14.02
CA ASP A 135 -0.10 10.95 -13.89
C ASP A 135 0.92 9.81 -13.86
N MET A 136 0.56 8.69 -13.21
CA MET A 136 1.37 7.45 -13.26
C MET A 136 1.47 6.91 -14.69
N GLU A 137 0.36 6.87 -15.42
CA GLU A 137 0.33 6.41 -16.80
C GLU A 137 1.17 7.26 -17.74
N LYS A 138 1.04 8.60 -17.66
CA LYS A 138 1.82 9.54 -18.47
C LYS A 138 3.31 9.36 -18.24
N ARG A 139 3.72 9.25 -16.97
CA ARG A 139 5.13 9.06 -16.60
C ARG A 139 5.68 7.74 -17.14
N ARG A 140 4.87 6.68 -17.09
CA ARG A 140 5.22 5.38 -17.66
C ARG A 140 5.42 5.47 -19.18
N ASN A 141 4.49 6.11 -19.90
CA ASN A 141 4.60 6.31 -21.35
C ASN A 141 5.86 7.09 -21.70
N HIS A 142 6.18 8.14 -20.93
CA HIS A 142 7.39 8.93 -21.13
C HIS A 142 8.66 8.08 -20.92
N ALA A 143 8.75 7.33 -19.82
CA ALA A 143 9.89 6.45 -19.55
C ALA A 143 10.09 5.40 -20.65
N GLU A 144 9.02 4.75 -21.12
CA GLU A 144 9.08 3.79 -22.22
C GLU A 144 9.56 4.43 -23.52
N SER A 145 9.04 5.62 -23.86
CA SER A 145 9.47 6.34 -25.07
C SER A 145 10.96 6.72 -25.02
N LEU A 146 11.52 6.99 -23.84
CA LEU A 146 12.94 7.29 -23.65
C LEU A 146 13.81 6.03 -23.79
N SER A 147 13.39 4.92 -23.18
CA SER A 147 14.10 3.64 -23.27
C SER A 147 14.19 3.12 -24.71
N LEU A 148 13.14 3.32 -25.51
CA LEU A 148 13.12 2.93 -26.93
C LEU A 148 14.03 3.81 -27.80
N LYS A 149 14.11 5.12 -27.52
CA LYS A 149 15.03 6.04 -28.21
C LYS A 149 16.50 5.70 -27.97
N GLN A 150 16.84 5.14 -26.81
CA GLN A 150 18.22 4.73 -26.49
C GLN A 150 18.63 3.42 -27.17
N GLN A 151 17.69 2.58 -27.63
CA GLN A 151 18.00 1.30 -28.27
C GLN A 151 18.11 1.36 -29.80
N GLY A 152 18.14 2.56 -30.40
CA GLY A 152 18.50 2.73 -31.82
C GLY A 152 17.61 2.00 -32.83
N SER A 153 16.38 1.62 -32.45
CA SER A 153 15.46 0.95 -33.36
C SER A 153 14.80 1.97 -34.29
N ILE A 154 15.29 2.04 -35.53
CA ILE A 154 14.78 2.84 -36.66
C ILE A 154 13.52 2.17 -37.26
N LEU A 155 12.69 1.52 -36.45
CA LEU A 155 11.38 1.08 -36.87
C LEU A 155 10.35 2.00 -36.25
N ASN A 156 9.92 2.98 -37.06
CA ASN A 156 8.66 3.70 -36.92
C ASN A 156 7.48 2.71 -37.01
N THR A 157 7.40 1.76 -36.10
CA THR A 157 6.09 1.22 -35.72
C THR A 157 5.55 2.26 -34.76
N GLY A 158 4.67 3.12 -35.28
CA GLY A 158 3.92 4.05 -34.44
C GLY A 158 3.41 3.26 -33.25
N GLN A 159 3.88 3.59 -32.05
CA GLN A 159 3.29 3.05 -30.84
C GLN A 159 1.85 3.53 -30.85
N GLU A 160 0.95 2.68 -31.35
CA GLU A 160 -0.47 2.90 -31.16
C GLU A 160 -0.66 3.01 -29.65
N ALA A 161 -1.15 4.19 -29.23
CA ALA A 161 -1.59 4.34 -27.85
C ALA A 161 -2.53 3.16 -27.55
N PRO A 162 -2.34 2.47 -26.42
CA PRO A 162 -3.17 1.31 -26.13
C PRO A 162 -4.64 1.74 -26.16
N LEU A 163 -5.45 0.97 -26.87
CA LEU A 163 -6.89 1.18 -26.97
C LEU A 163 -7.54 1.12 -25.59
N HIS A 164 -7.01 0.24 -24.73
CA HIS A 164 -7.50 0.05 -23.38
C HIS A 164 -6.38 -0.31 -22.41
N ARG A 165 -6.54 0.13 -21.16
CA ARG A 165 -5.72 -0.30 -20.03
C ARG A 165 -6.59 -0.75 -18.87
N ALA A 166 -6.24 -1.90 -18.32
CA ALA A 166 -6.84 -2.41 -17.11
C ALA A 166 -5.77 -2.60 -16.04
N PHE A 167 -6.10 -2.22 -14.81
CA PHE A 167 -5.23 -2.34 -13.66
C PHE A 167 -5.78 -3.42 -12.74
N ILE A 168 -4.99 -4.47 -12.51
CA ILE A 168 -5.29 -5.49 -11.51
C ILE A 168 -4.30 -5.28 -10.37
N GLY A 169 -4.78 -4.58 -9.34
CA GLY A 169 -3.98 -4.23 -8.16
C GLY A 169 -3.89 -5.39 -7.18
N GLU A 170 -2.68 -5.71 -6.76
CA GLU A 170 -2.42 -6.56 -5.59
C GLU A 170 -2.60 -5.74 -4.32
N THR A 171 -2.08 -4.50 -4.28
CA THR A 171 -2.19 -3.61 -3.13
C THR A 171 -2.17 -2.14 -3.53
N THR A 172 -3.06 -1.34 -2.93
CA THR A 172 -3.06 0.13 -3.01
C THR A 172 -3.01 0.69 -1.60
N ASN A 173 -1.94 1.43 -1.29
CA ASN A 173 -1.70 2.01 0.04
C ASN A 173 -1.33 3.47 -0.07
N LEU A 174 -1.62 4.25 0.97
CA LEU A 174 -1.11 5.61 1.11
C LEU A 174 0.05 5.61 2.10
N ILE A 175 1.13 6.29 1.76
CA ILE A 175 2.33 6.37 2.59
C ILE A 175 2.70 7.82 2.79
N TYR A 176 2.93 8.19 4.04
CA TYR A 176 3.36 9.52 4.38
C TYR A 176 4.88 9.56 4.61
N LEU A 177 5.53 10.50 3.93
CA LEU A 177 6.93 10.84 4.17
C LEU A 177 6.98 11.98 5.20
N PRO A 178 7.65 11.80 6.36
CA PRO A 178 7.83 12.85 7.36
C PRO A 178 8.90 13.85 6.94
N LEU A 179 8.54 15.12 7.02
CA LEU A 179 9.38 16.27 6.73
C LEU A 179 9.50 17.17 7.97
N SER A 180 10.66 17.75 8.17
CA SER A 180 10.86 18.85 9.11
C SER A 180 11.06 20.16 8.37
N ILE A 181 10.80 21.27 9.07
CA ILE A 181 11.12 22.62 8.62
C ILE A 181 12.27 23.13 9.48
N ASP A 182 13.29 23.70 8.84
CA ASP A 182 14.31 24.51 9.49
C ASP A 182 14.48 25.80 8.69
N GLY A 183 14.07 26.92 9.31
CA GLY A 183 13.97 28.21 8.64
C GLY A 183 13.06 28.16 7.41
N ASP A 184 13.63 28.44 6.23
CA ASP A 184 12.95 28.44 4.93
C ASP A 184 13.21 27.18 4.12
N ARG A 185 13.42 26.03 4.76
CA ARG A 185 13.79 24.77 4.07
C ARG A 185 13.02 23.57 4.58
N PHE A 186 12.63 22.70 3.65
CA PHE A 186 12.13 21.37 3.95
C PHE A 186 13.27 20.36 3.99
N TYR A 187 13.28 19.54 5.04
CA TYR A 187 14.21 18.42 5.20
C TYR A 187 13.46 17.10 5.20
N ASP A 188 14.04 16.12 4.50
CA ASP A 188 13.63 14.73 4.56
C ASP A 188 14.19 14.09 5.82
N THR A 189 13.31 13.71 6.75
CA THR A 189 13.74 13.14 8.03
C THR A 189 14.11 11.66 7.94
N VAL A 190 13.82 11.00 6.81
CA VAL A 190 14.19 9.60 6.56
C VAL A 190 15.60 9.54 5.98
N SER A 191 15.87 10.32 4.93
CA SER A 191 17.20 10.37 4.30
C SER A 191 18.14 11.39 4.93
N LYS A 192 17.68 12.18 5.90
CA LYS A 192 18.43 13.26 6.59
C LYS A 192 19.03 14.27 5.61
N SER A 193 18.28 14.62 4.58
CA SER A 193 18.76 15.48 3.48
C SER A 193 17.83 16.66 3.23
N LEU A 194 18.41 17.79 2.83
CA LEU A 194 17.66 18.93 2.30
C LEU A 194 16.85 18.50 1.08
N LEU A 195 15.54 18.81 1.05
CA LEU A 195 14.70 18.62 -0.12
C LEU A 195 14.68 19.86 -1.00
N CYS A 196 14.25 20.98 -0.44
CA CYS A 196 14.05 22.21 -1.18
C CYS A 196 13.88 23.42 -0.24
N LYS A 197 14.02 24.61 -0.83
CA LYS A 197 13.71 25.88 -0.19
C LYS A 197 12.21 26.14 -0.27
N ILE A 198 11.61 26.63 0.81
CA ILE A 198 10.22 27.05 0.93
C ILE A 198 10.08 28.41 0.21
N PRO A 199 9.24 28.50 -0.85
CA PRO A 199 8.91 29.79 -1.45
C PRO A 199 8.23 30.71 -0.44
N GLY A 200 8.56 32.01 -0.42
CA GLY A 200 8.06 32.95 0.58
C GLY A 200 6.54 33.20 0.52
N ASP A 201 5.89 32.89 -0.60
CA ASP A 201 4.46 32.96 -0.84
C ASP A 201 3.75 31.59 -0.67
N MET A 202 4.49 30.55 -0.24
CA MET A 202 3.93 29.22 -0.10
C MET A 202 2.96 29.15 1.07
N SER A 203 1.73 28.75 0.77
CA SER A 203 0.72 28.43 1.77
C SER A 203 0.48 26.93 1.79
N LEU A 204 0.73 26.29 2.94
CA LEU A 204 0.38 24.89 3.16
C LEU A 204 -0.99 24.79 3.81
N ARG A 205 -1.83 23.91 3.26
CA ARG A 205 -3.08 23.50 3.89
C ARG A 205 -2.87 22.16 4.57
N PHE A 206 -3.38 22.05 5.79
CA PHE A 206 -3.30 20.83 6.57
C PHE A 206 -4.67 20.26 6.84
N VAL A 207 -4.76 18.94 6.82
CA VAL A 207 -5.96 18.20 7.17
C VAL A 207 -5.79 17.56 8.53
N LYS A 208 -6.84 17.64 9.35
CA LYS A 208 -6.90 16.84 10.58
C LYS A 208 -7.32 15.43 10.22
N MET A 209 -6.49 14.45 10.56
CA MET A 209 -6.87 13.06 10.46
C MET A 209 -7.90 12.72 11.52
N LYS A 210 -9.15 12.55 11.09
CA LYS A 210 -10.25 12.06 11.94
C LYS A 210 -10.48 10.58 11.65
N ASP A 211 -10.69 9.82 12.73
CA ASP A 211 -11.20 8.45 12.69
C ASP A 211 -10.39 7.47 11.83
N TRP A 212 -9.07 7.65 11.79
CA TRP A 212 -8.16 6.75 11.07
C TRP A 212 -7.40 5.82 12.02
N GLY A 213 -7.38 4.52 11.68
CA GLY A 213 -6.62 3.50 12.39
C GLY A 213 -7.00 2.10 11.89
N VAL A 214 -6.07 1.16 12.00
CA VAL A 214 -6.36 -0.25 11.75
C VAL A 214 -7.06 -0.87 12.97
N LYS A 215 -7.98 -1.79 12.71
CA LYS A 215 -8.61 -2.62 13.74
C LYS A 215 -8.00 -4.00 13.72
N PHE A 216 -7.83 -4.57 14.90
CA PHE A 216 -7.40 -5.95 15.07
C PHE A 216 -8.57 -6.77 15.59
N ILE A 217 -8.99 -7.76 14.79
CA ILE A 217 -10.16 -8.58 15.06
C ILE A 217 -9.69 -10.01 15.32
N PRO A 218 -10.03 -10.63 16.46
CA PRO A 218 -9.68 -12.03 16.72
C PRO A 218 -10.15 -12.96 15.60
N THR A 219 -9.31 -13.90 15.18
CA THR A 219 -9.66 -14.89 14.16
C THR A 219 -10.49 -16.05 14.74
N LEU A 220 -11.47 -15.72 15.59
CA LEU A 220 -12.40 -16.66 16.21
C LEU A 220 -13.75 -16.60 15.51
N CYS A 221 -14.34 -17.75 15.23
CA CYS A 221 -15.62 -17.85 14.56
C CYS A 221 -16.73 -17.23 15.43
N PRO A 222 -17.47 -16.22 14.94
CA PRO A 222 -18.57 -15.63 15.70
C PRO A 222 -19.71 -16.61 16.04
N ASP A 223 -19.92 -17.65 15.23
CA ASP A 223 -21.01 -18.61 15.43
C ASP A 223 -20.70 -19.68 16.48
N CYS A 224 -19.44 -20.13 16.58
CA CYS A 224 -19.08 -21.29 17.41
C CYS A 224 -17.83 -21.11 18.29
N GLY A 225 -17.15 -19.98 18.19
CA GLY A 225 -15.96 -19.66 19.00
C GLY A 225 -14.67 -20.37 18.59
N TRP A 226 -14.69 -21.23 17.56
CA TRP A 226 -13.49 -21.96 17.11
C TRP A 226 -12.53 -21.10 16.31
N ASP A 227 -11.25 -21.47 16.31
CA ASP A 227 -10.25 -20.81 15.47
C ASP A 227 -10.59 -20.94 13.99
N MET A 228 -10.55 -19.81 13.29
CA MET A 228 -10.72 -19.78 11.85
C MET A 228 -9.36 -19.84 11.14
N THR A 229 -9.37 -20.50 9.98
CA THR A 229 -8.17 -20.75 9.16
C THR A 229 -8.07 -19.78 7.99
N GLY A 230 -6.83 -19.38 7.66
CA GLY A 230 -6.47 -18.52 6.54
C GLY A 230 -4.95 -18.31 6.51
N GLU A 231 -4.38 -18.11 5.32
CA GLU A 231 -3.00 -17.64 5.13
C GLU A 231 -2.89 -16.16 5.51
N THR A 232 -1.67 -15.62 5.65
CA THR A 232 -1.49 -14.25 6.15
C THR A 232 -2.11 -13.19 5.24
N ASP A 233 -2.21 -13.44 3.94
CA ASP A 233 -2.79 -12.58 2.92
C ASP A 233 -4.28 -12.88 2.63
N SER A 234 -4.90 -13.79 3.38
CA SER A 234 -6.28 -14.20 3.14
C SER A 234 -7.29 -13.07 3.39
N LEU A 235 -8.21 -12.88 2.44
CA LEU A 235 -9.34 -11.95 2.56
C LEU A 235 -10.54 -12.55 3.29
N VAL A 236 -10.63 -13.87 3.30
CA VAL A 236 -11.72 -14.65 3.91
C VAL A 236 -11.10 -15.73 4.80
N LEU A 237 -11.63 -15.85 6.01
CA LEU A 237 -11.31 -16.88 6.98
C LEU A 237 -12.35 -17.98 6.92
N LEU A 238 -11.92 -19.24 7.05
CA LEU A 238 -12.78 -20.41 7.05
C LEU A 238 -12.81 -21.04 8.43
N CYS A 239 -14.01 -21.17 9.00
CA CYS A 239 -14.24 -21.96 10.20
C CYS A 239 -14.57 -23.40 9.80
N ARG A 240 -13.65 -24.33 10.11
CA ARG A 240 -13.81 -25.76 9.81
C ARG A 240 -14.72 -26.51 10.81
N ASN A 241 -15.18 -25.85 11.88
CA ASN A 241 -16.08 -26.48 12.86
C ASN A 241 -17.53 -26.54 12.38
N CYS A 242 -17.98 -25.41 11.81
CA CYS A 242 -19.38 -25.15 11.50
C CYS A 242 -19.56 -24.74 10.04
N ASP A 243 -18.52 -24.96 9.23
CA ASP A 243 -18.50 -24.72 7.78
C ASP A 243 -19.03 -23.33 7.43
N SER A 244 -18.37 -22.31 7.99
CA SER A 244 -18.69 -20.91 7.76
C SER A 244 -17.48 -20.13 7.27
N ALA A 245 -17.74 -19.13 6.43
CA ALA A 245 -16.71 -18.23 5.89
C ALA A 245 -16.97 -16.81 6.38
N TRP A 246 -15.90 -16.09 6.72
CA TRP A 246 -15.98 -14.76 7.30
C TRP A 246 -14.93 -13.84 6.71
N LYS A 247 -15.32 -12.63 6.31
CA LYS A 247 -14.38 -11.57 5.93
C LYS A 247 -14.36 -10.51 7.03
N ALA A 248 -13.25 -9.80 7.17
CA ALA A 248 -13.24 -8.62 8.01
C ALA A 248 -13.87 -7.42 7.29
N SER A 249 -14.58 -6.62 8.06
CA SER A 249 -15.06 -5.28 7.71
C SER A 249 -14.61 -4.31 8.79
N TYR A 250 -14.79 -3.01 8.54
CA TYR A 250 -14.56 -2.00 9.56
C TYR A 250 -15.44 -2.21 10.82
N HIS A 251 -16.58 -2.91 10.71
CA HIS A 251 -17.51 -3.16 11.80
C HIS A 251 -17.29 -4.52 12.52
N GLY A 252 -16.32 -5.32 12.08
CA GLY A 252 -16.07 -6.66 12.62
C GLY A 252 -16.10 -7.73 11.54
N LEU A 253 -16.37 -8.99 11.92
CA LEU A 253 -16.46 -10.09 10.98
C LEU A 253 -17.85 -10.16 10.34
N GLU A 254 -17.88 -10.23 9.01
CA GLU A 254 -19.09 -10.41 8.21
C GLU A 254 -19.11 -11.80 7.59
N LYS A 255 -20.24 -12.51 7.74
CA LYS A 255 -20.41 -13.84 7.16
C LYS A 255 -20.47 -13.75 5.64
N VAL A 256 -19.71 -14.60 4.97
CA VAL A 256 -19.65 -14.71 3.51
C VAL A 256 -20.38 -15.97 3.08
N ARG A 257 -21.25 -15.84 2.07
CA ARG A 257 -21.85 -17.01 1.41
C ARG A 257 -20.80 -17.64 0.51
N TYR A 258 -20.63 -18.94 0.64
CA TYR A 258 -19.75 -19.71 -0.22
C TYR A 258 -20.41 -21.05 -0.57
N SER A 259 -19.92 -21.66 -1.64
CA SER A 259 -20.29 -23.01 -2.06
C SER A 259 -19.01 -23.78 -2.33
N VAL A 260 -19.01 -25.07 -2.03
CA VAL A 260 -17.90 -25.97 -2.35
C VAL A 260 -18.34 -26.87 -3.49
N ILE A 261 -17.54 -26.93 -4.55
CA ILE A 261 -17.74 -27.84 -5.66
C ILE A 261 -16.71 -28.96 -5.52
N HIS A 262 -17.16 -30.18 -5.25
CA HIS A 262 -16.27 -31.34 -5.23
C HIS A 262 -15.88 -31.71 -6.66
N THR A 263 -14.59 -31.68 -6.99
CA THR A 263 -14.13 -32.29 -8.26
C THR A 263 -14.13 -33.80 -8.15
N LYS A 264 -14.58 -34.46 -9.21
CA LYS A 264 -14.47 -35.91 -9.40
C LYS A 264 -13.20 -36.31 -10.15
N ASP A 265 -12.53 -35.35 -10.79
CA ASP A 265 -11.34 -35.56 -11.61
C ASP A 265 -10.10 -35.06 -10.87
N ALA A 266 -9.11 -35.96 -10.73
CA ALA A 266 -7.81 -35.68 -10.12
C ALA A 266 -6.95 -34.72 -10.96
N GLY A 267 -7.27 -34.55 -12.25
CA GLY A 267 -6.60 -33.61 -13.16
C GLY A 267 -7.23 -32.22 -13.25
N ALA A 268 -8.26 -31.92 -12.46
CA ALA A 268 -8.95 -30.64 -12.55
C ALA A 268 -8.05 -29.47 -12.15
N LEU A 269 -7.94 -28.49 -13.06
CA LEU A 269 -7.27 -27.22 -12.82
C LEU A 269 -8.31 -26.16 -12.42
N TYR A 270 -8.13 -25.56 -11.26
CA TYR A 270 -8.93 -24.42 -10.82
C TYR A 270 -8.22 -23.14 -11.24
N LEU A 271 -8.91 -22.32 -12.03
CA LEU A 271 -8.46 -20.96 -12.28
C LEU A 271 -8.89 -20.09 -11.08
N PRO A 272 -8.01 -19.17 -10.63
CA PRO A 272 -8.32 -18.23 -9.56
C PRO A 272 -9.45 -17.26 -9.91
#